data_AF-A0A5K0X2Y4-F1
#
_entry.id   AF-A0A5K0X2Y4-F1
#
_cell.length_a   1.000
_cell.length_b   1.000
_cell.length_c   1.000
_cell.angle_alpha   90.00
_cell.angle_beta   90.00
_cell.angle_gamma   90.00
#
_symmetry.space_group_name_H-M   'P 1'
#
loop_
_entity.id
_entity.type
_entity.pdbx_description
1 polymer ?
#
loop_
_entity_poly.entity_id
_entity_poly.type
_entity_poly.pdbx_seq_one_letter_code
_entity_poly.pdbx_strand_id
1 'polypeptide(L)' 'LRGPTWTVLLGRRDSLIANRSGANTDLPPPFFSLSQLTQSFADKGLSFGDMVALSGRDTNPLLKSPEDNAFYNSIP' A
#
# COMPACT_ATOMS: atom_id res chain seq x y z
N LEU A 1 -14.86 -11.38 -7.65
CA LEU A 1 -15.03 -10.37 -8.71
C LEU A 1 -16.28 -9.52 -8.46
N ARG A 2 -16.17 -8.42 -7.68
CA ARG A 2 -17.25 -7.42 -7.45
C ARG A 2 -16.64 -6.03 -7.19
N GLY A 3 -15.69 -5.62 -8.03
CA GLY A 3 -15.05 -4.30 -7.93
C GLY A 3 -15.75 -3.26 -8.80
N PRO A 4 -15.61 -1.95 -8.49
CA PRO A 4 -16.12 -0.88 -9.34
C PRO A 4 -15.42 -0.89 -10.71
N THR A 5 -16.09 -0.40 -11.74
CA THR A 5 -15.49 -0.17 -13.07
C THR A 5 -15.15 1.31 -13.19
N TRP A 6 -13.95 1.63 -13.67
CA TRP A 6 -13.54 3.00 -13.92
C TRP A 6 -12.78 3.10 -15.24
N THR A 7 -12.96 4.23 -15.93
CA THR A 7 -12.21 4.56 -17.15
C THR A 7 -10.82 5.03 -16.76
N VAL A 8 -9.79 4.35 -17.27
CA VAL A 8 -8.38 4.71 -17.03
C VAL A 8 -7.90 5.69 -18.10
N LEU A 9 -7.23 6.76 -17.69
CA LEU A 9 -6.59 7.69 -18.63
C LEU A 9 -5.38 7.01 -19.30
N LEU A 10 -5.35 7.04 -20.64
CA LEU A 10 -4.29 6.45 -21.46
C LEU A 10 -3.25 7.50 -21.86
N GLY A 11 -2.10 7.05 -22.38
CA GLY A 11 -1.04 7.93 -22.91
C GLY A 11 0.22 8.05 -22.05
N ARG A 12 0.34 7.24 -20.98
CA ARG A 12 1.59 7.11 -20.23
C ARG A 12 2.69 6.54 -21.15
N ARG A 13 3.88 7.14 -21.08
CA ARG A 13 5.09 6.66 -21.76
C ARG A 13 6.00 5.99 -20.75
N ASP A 14 6.73 4.98 -21.20
CA ASP A 14 7.66 4.25 -20.34
C ASP A 14 8.90 5.08 -20.04
N SER A 15 9.40 4.99 -18.80
CA SER A 15 10.67 5.60 -18.42
C SER A 15 11.82 4.79 -19.02
N LEU A 16 12.85 5.48 -19.54
CA LEU A 16 14.08 4.85 -20.03
C LEU A 16 15.07 4.52 -18.90
N ILE A 17 14.79 4.99 -17.68
CA ILE A 17 15.70 4.88 -16.53
C ILE A 17 14.89 4.43 -15.30
N ALA A 18 15.43 3.46 -14.57
CA ALA A 18 14.91 3.02 -13.28
C ALA A 18 15.52 3.86 -12.14
N ASN A 19 14.72 4.21 -11.13
CA ASN A 19 15.18 4.99 -9.96
C ASN A 19 15.08 4.16 -8.67
N ARG A 20 16.14 3.40 -8.35
CA ARG A 20 16.21 2.60 -7.12
C ARG A 20 16.29 3.47 -5.86
N SER A 21 17.03 4.57 -5.90
CA SER A 21 17.17 5.46 -4.74
C SER A 21 15.82 6.10 -4.39
N GLY A 22 15.08 6.57 -5.40
CA GLY A 22 13.74 7.10 -5.25
C GLY A 22 12.78 6.05 -4.71
N ALA A 23 12.84 4.81 -5.20
CA ALA A 23 12.00 3.74 -4.66
C ALA A 23 12.24 3.48 -3.16
N ASN A 24 13.48 3.54 -2.69
CA ASN A 24 13.80 3.36 -1.28
C ASN A 24 13.32 4.51 -0.37
N THR A 25 13.13 5.71 -0.91
CA THR A 25 12.63 6.88 -0.17
C THR A 25 11.13 7.08 -0.31
N ASP A 26 10.58 6.72 -1.47
CA ASP A 26 9.20 7.01 -1.86
C ASP A 26 8.21 5.93 -1.43
N LEU A 27 8.69 4.71 -1.16
CA LEU A 27 7.84 3.61 -0.73
C LEU A 27 7.74 3.61 0.80
N PRO A 28 6.55 3.91 1.38
CA PRO A 28 6.38 3.85 2.81
C PRO A 28 6.47 2.38 3.28
N PRO A 29 7.34 2.06 4.26
CA PRO A 29 7.40 0.74 4.86
C PRO A 29 6.14 0.46 5.70
N PRO A 30 5.83 -0.82 5.95
CA PRO A 30 4.60 -1.24 6.64
C PRO A 30 4.52 -0.83 8.12
N PHE A 31 5.61 -0.27 8.67
CA PHE A 31 5.71 0.17 10.06
C PHE A 31 5.64 1.70 10.22
N PHE A 32 5.34 2.46 9.16
CA PHE A 32 5.11 3.90 9.26
C PHE A 32 3.89 4.22 10.14
N SER A 33 4.03 5.27 10.95
CA SER A 33 2.88 5.81 11.69
C SER A 33 1.89 6.47 10.72
N LEU A 34 0.65 6.65 11.17
CA LEU A 34 -0.40 7.28 10.36
C LEU A 34 0.00 8.68 9.85
N SER A 35 0.73 9.45 10.66
CA SER A 35 1.23 10.78 10.26
C SER A 35 2.32 10.69 9.19
N GLN A 36 3.22 9.71 9.28
CA GLN A 36 4.25 9.46 8.27
C GLN A 36 3.66 8.98 6.95
N LEU A 37 2.63 8.12 7.01
CA LEU A 37 1.90 7.66 5.83
C LEU A 37 1.17 8.82 5.16
N THR A 38 0.49 9.65 5.94
CA THR A 38 -0.22 10.83 5.43
C THR A 38 0.74 11.79 4.72
N GLN A 39 1.92 12.03 5.28
CA GLN A 39 2.94 12.87 4.65
C GLN A 39 3.48 12.26 3.35
N SER A 40 3.82 10.97 3.36
CA SER A 40 4.32 10.26 2.18
C SER A 40 3.33 10.28 1.00
N PHE A 41 2.03 10.17 1.28
CA PHE A 41 0.98 10.30 0.26
C PHE A 41 0.83 11.75 -0.21
N ALA A 42 0.89 12.72 0.70
CA ALA A 42 0.88 14.14 0.36
C ALA A 42 2.06 14.54 -0.55
N ASP A 43 3.24 13.96 -0.33
CA ASP A 43 4.44 14.18 -1.17
C ASP A 43 4.26 13.67 -2.62
N LYS A 44 3.28 12.77 -2.85
CA LYS A 44 2.87 12.30 -4.18
C LYS A 44 1.62 13.00 -4.72
N GLY A 45 1.15 14.04 -4.03
CA GLY A 45 -0.06 14.79 -4.40
C GLY A 45 -1.36 14.02 -4.13
N LEU A 46 -1.32 12.99 -3.28
CA LEU A 46 -2.48 12.21 -2.89
C LEU A 46 -3.06 12.75 -1.58
N SER A 47 -4.38 12.81 -1.49
CA SER A 47 -5.08 13.26 -0.28
C SER A 47 -5.17 12.15 0.78
N PHE A 48 -5.54 12.52 2.00
CA PHE A 48 -5.83 11.54 3.06
C PHE A 48 -6.94 10.55 2.66
N GLY A 49 -7.93 11.00 1.87
CA GLY A 49 -8.98 10.12 1.33
C GLY A 49 -8.43 9.08 0.35
N ASP A 50 -7.46 9.48 -0.48
CA ASP A 50 -6.78 8.58 -1.42
C ASP A 50 -5.91 7.56 -0.69
N MET A 51 -5.27 7.96 0.41
CA MET A 51 -4.52 7.06 1.28
C MET A 51 -5.41 5.94 1.84
N VAL A 52 -6.57 6.31 2.41
CA VAL A 52 -7.53 5.33 2.96
C VAL A 52 -8.10 4.41 1.87
N ALA A 53 -8.44 4.97 0.71
CA ALA A 53 -8.95 4.19 -0.41
C ALA A 53 -7.92 3.19 -0.96
N LEU A 54 -6.64 3.58 -1.03
CA LEU A 54 -5.55 2.74 -1.56
C LEU A 54 -5.01 1.74 -0.53
N SER A 55 -5.08 2.04 0.77
CA SER A 55 -4.73 1.09 1.85
C SER A 55 -5.75 -0.05 1.99
N GLY A 56 -6.97 0.11 1.45
CA GLY A 56 -8.01 -0.93 1.49
C GLY A 56 -7.74 -2.15 0.60
N ARG A 57 -6.67 -2.14 -0.22
CA ARG A 57 -6.30 -3.25 -1.11
C ARG A 57 -5.91 -4.53 -0.36
N ASP A 58 -5.60 -4.43 0.93
CA ASP A 58 -5.26 -5.57 1.80
C ASP A 58 -6.45 -6.14 2.59
N THR A 59 -7.68 -5.94 2.13
CA THR A 59 -8.84 -6.74 2.59
C THR A 59 -8.82 -8.14 1.99
N ASN A 60 -7.72 -8.87 2.17
CA ASN A 60 -7.76 -10.32 2.01
C ASN A 60 -8.42 -10.88 3.27
N PRO A 61 -9.56 -11.61 3.20
CA PRO A 61 -10.18 -12.25 4.36
C PRO A 61 -9.26 -13.27 5.07
N LEU A 62 -8.10 -13.57 4.46
CA LEU A 62 -7.11 -14.54 4.93
C LEU A 62 -5.94 -13.90 5.69
N LEU A 63 -5.88 -12.57 5.83
CA LEU A 63 -4.83 -11.91 6.62
C LEU A 63 -5.27 -11.71 8.07
N LYS A 64 -5.14 -12.83 8.79
CA LYS A 64 -4.67 -12.98 10.18
C LYS A 64 -5.58 -12.50 11.31
N SER A 65 -6.31 -13.47 11.88
CA SER A 65 -6.82 -13.39 13.24
C SER A 65 -5.64 -13.46 14.25
N PRO A 66 -5.74 -12.85 15.44
CA PRO A 66 -4.75 -13.02 16.51
C PRO A 66 -4.52 -14.48 16.94
N GLU A 67 -5.43 -15.37 16.53
CA GLU A 67 -5.50 -16.79 16.87
C GLU A 67 -4.42 -17.61 16.15
N ASP A 68 -3.97 -17.16 14.97
CA ASP A 68 -2.92 -17.84 14.19
C ASP A 68 -1.51 -17.65 14.77
N ASN A 69 -1.30 -16.66 15.66
CA ASN A 69 0.00 -16.42 16.30
C ASN A 69 0.30 -17.43 17.43
N ALA A 70 -0.71 -18.14 17.93
CA ALA A 70 -0.54 -19.19 18.93
C ALA A 70 -0.03 -20.51 18.32
N PHE A 71 -0.34 -20.78 17.05
CA PHE A 71 0.07 -22.01 16.37
C PHE A 71 1.58 -22.04 16.04
N TYR A 72 2.17 -20.89 15.72
CA TYR A 72 3.61 -20.81 15.39
C TYR A 72 4.53 -20.90 16.61
N ASN A 73 4.06 -20.49 17.79
CA ASN A 73 4.84 -20.52 19.03
C ASN A 73 4.65 -21.82 19.85
N SER A 74 3.88 -22.78 19.33
CA SER A 74 3.52 -24.02 20.02
C SER A 74 4.03 -25.29 19.34
N ILE A 75 4.87 -25.17 18.30
CA ILE A 75 5.55 -26.31 17.67
C ILE A 75 6.95 -26.40 18.31
N PRO A 76 7.32 -27.53 18.94
CA PRO A 76 8.65 -27.73 19.50
C PRO A 76 9.75 -27.78 18.42
#